data_AF-A0A556TI31-F1
#
_entry.id   AF-A0A556TI31-F1
#
_cell.length_a   1.000
_cell.length_b   1.000
_cell.length_c   1.000
_cell.angle_alpha   90.00
_cell.angle_beta   90.00
_cell.angle_gamma   90.00
#
_symmetry.space_group_name_H-M   'P 1'
#
loop_
_entity.id
_entity.type
_entity.pdbx_description
1 polymer ?
#
loop_
_entity_poly.entity_id
_entity_poly.type
_entity_poly.pdbx_seq_one_letter_code
_entity_poly.pdbx_strand_id
1 'polypeptide(L)'
;MDVLAETLSCSFTITKEENSTSAPHPRLAQYKSKYSALDQNERRRKFLQEQKEKRLNYVNHARRLADGDWTGADSEEEEEKPKNQLQDEADEEGMEVEQRKLPRHYANQLMLSEWLVDIPAELSTDWLLVVCPVGKRSLVVASTGSTSSYTKSGYCVNRFPSLLPGGNRHNSAMGKDYTILDCIYSEVDRTYYILDVMCWRGHPVYDCSTEFRFYWLQSKVEEVDGLSEICKRNPFRFVSLNSISCTTESIQKALAHDYSFNVDGLLFYHRETHYTPGSTPLVGWLRPYMVQDILGIEVPQCPLTAKPDYAGHQMQQILEHKKPSSQVRPADHNGRYELEHLSTPEAQTESSNQKESMES
;
A
#
# COMPACT_ATOMS: atom_id res chain seq x y z
N MET A 1 -3.84 -30.40 -9.42
CA MET A 1 -3.78 -29.05 -10.01
C MET A 1 -4.29 -28.01 -9.01
N ASP A 2 -5.47 -28.19 -8.43
CA ASP A 2 -6.07 -27.21 -7.50
C ASP A 2 -5.25 -26.95 -6.23
N VAL A 3 -4.66 -27.99 -5.62
CA VAL A 3 -3.80 -27.82 -4.43
C VAL A 3 -2.53 -27.01 -4.75
N LEU A 4 -1.98 -27.16 -5.97
CA LEU A 4 -0.82 -26.39 -6.40
C LEU A 4 -1.20 -24.93 -6.66
N ALA A 5 -2.35 -24.70 -7.30
CA ALA A 5 -2.88 -23.35 -7.55
C ALA A 5 -3.19 -22.62 -6.22
N GLU A 6 -3.81 -23.31 -5.26
CA GLU A 6 -4.05 -22.81 -3.92
C GLU A 6 -2.74 -22.45 -3.21
N THR A 7 -1.77 -23.36 -3.17
CA THR A 7 -0.48 -23.13 -2.49
C THR A 7 0.26 -21.93 -3.09
N LEU A 8 0.29 -21.83 -4.43
CA LEU A 8 0.95 -20.72 -5.11
C LEU A 8 0.20 -19.40 -4.87
N SER A 9 -1.12 -19.40 -4.90
CA SER A 9 -1.92 -18.19 -4.66
C SER A 9 -1.85 -17.67 -3.22
N CYS A 10 -1.76 -18.57 -2.24
CA CYS A 10 -1.84 -18.22 -0.82
C CYS A 10 -0.48 -17.95 -0.16
N SER A 11 0.61 -18.46 -0.73
CA SER A 11 1.91 -18.51 -0.05
C SER A 11 3.08 -17.95 -0.88
N PHE A 12 2.88 -17.60 -2.15
CA PHE A 12 3.94 -17.02 -2.98
C PHE A 12 3.96 -15.49 -2.89
N THR A 13 4.56 -14.97 -1.83
CA THR A 13 4.75 -13.53 -1.62
C THR A 13 6.22 -13.21 -1.32
N ILE A 14 6.76 -12.18 -1.97
CA ILE A 14 8.14 -11.71 -1.75
C ILE A 14 8.18 -10.81 -0.49
N THR A 15 7.25 -9.86 -0.42
CA THR A 15 7.03 -9.01 0.74
C THR A 15 5.86 -9.56 1.56
N LYS A 16 6.06 -9.74 2.86
CA LYS A 16 5.01 -10.15 3.81
C LYS A 16 4.13 -8.94 4.17
N GLU A 17 3.34 -8.47 3.21
CA GLU A 17 2.37 -7.39 3.40
C GLU A 17 0.96 -7.96 3.56
N GLU A 18 0.34 -7.69 4.70
CA GLU A 18 -1.04 -8.02 4.97
C GLU A 18 -1.99 -7.17 4.11
N ASN A 19 -3.06 -7.79 3.58
CA ASN A 19 -4.10 -7.13 2.79
C ASN A 19 -3.57 -6.21 1.67
N SER A 20 -2.44 -6.58 1.05
CA SER A 20 -1.79 -5.76 0.02
C SER A 20 -2.70 -5.49 -1.18
N THR A 21 -2.71 -4.24 -1.64
CA THR A 21 -3.45 -3.79 -2.82
C THR A 21 -2.87 -4.28 -4.15
N SER A 22 -1.69 -4.91 -4.11
CA SER A 22 -1.09 -5.59 -5.26
C SER A 22 -1.80 -6.91 -5.61
N ALA A 23 -2.51 -7.51 -4.65
CA ALA A 23 -3.36 -8.67 -4.85
C ALA A 23 -4.84 -8.26 -4.87
N PRO A 24 -5.75 -9.10 -5.41
CA PRO A 24 -7.19 -8.84 -5.33
C PRO A 24 -7.68 -8.66 -3.89
N HIS A 25 -8.78 -7.91 -3.72
CA HIS A 25 -9.39 -7.72 -2.41
C HIS A 25 -9.69 -9.08 -1.74
N PRO A 26 -9.38 -9.30 -0.44
CA PRO A 26 -9.52 -10.60 0.22
C PRO A 26 -10.92 -11.23 0.13
N ARG A 27 -11.99 -10.42 0.17
CA ARG A 27 -13.38 -10.89 -0.04
C ARG A 27 -13.65 -11.41 -1.47
N LEU A 28 -12.85 -10.97 -2.45
CA LEU A 28 -12.94 -11.33 -3.86
C LEU A 28 -11.84 -12.32 -4.28
N ALA A 29 -11.01 -12.77 -3.34
CA ALA A 29 -10.01 -13.80 -3.62
C ALA A 29 -10.67 -15.19 -3.65
N GLN A 30 -10.28 -16.02 -4.60
CA GLN A 30 -10.72 -17.42 -4.68
C GLN A 30 -10.20 -18.23 -3.49
N TYR A 31 -8.95 -18.01 -3.12
CA TYR A 31 -8.29 -18.67 -2.00
C TYR A 31 -7.97 -17.67 -0.88
N LYS A 32 -8.09 -18.13 0.37
CA LYS A 32 -7.73 -17.31 1.54
C LYS A 32 -6.21 -17.34 1.71
N SER A 33 -5.57 -16.17 1.65
CA SER A 33 -4.15 -16.06 1.98
C SER A 33 -3.87 -16.62 3.37
N LYS A 34 -2.77 -17.37 3.54
CA LYS A 34 -2.32 -17.84 4.87
C LYS A 34 -1.97 -16.67 5.80
N TYR A 35 -1.66 -15.52 5.22
CA TYR A 35 -1.44 -14.25 5.91
C TYR A 35 -2.70 -13.39 5.96
N SER A 36 -3.90 -14.00 5.90
CA SER A 36 -5.15 -13.30 6.21
C SER A 36 -5.04 -12.80 7.65
N ALA A 37 -4.68 -11.53 7.77
CA ALA A 37 -4.18 -10.88 8.95
C ALA A 37 -5.05 -11.10 10.19
N LEU A 38 -4.41 -10.96 11.35
CA LEU A 38 -5.06 -10.50 12.58
C LEU A 38 -6.03 -9.35 12.26
N ASP A 39 -7.11 -9.23 13.06
CA ASP A 39 -8.12 -8.18 12.95
C ASP A 39 -7.47 -6.82 12.62
N GLN A 40 -7.85 -6.24 11.48
CA GLN A 40 -7.27 -4.98 11.00
C GLN A 40 -7.44 -3.87 12.05
N ASN A 41 -8.47 -3.95 12.89
CA ASN A 41 -8.68 -3.01 14.00
C ASN A 41 -7.63 -3.12 15.11
N GLU A 42 -7.26 -4.34 15.49
CA GLU A 42 -6.23 -4.53 16.52
C GLU A 42 -4.88 -3.98 16.05
N ARG A 43 -4.53 -4.21 14.78
CA ARG A 43 -3.31 -3.67 14.17
C ARG A 43 -3.35 -2.15 14.09
N ARG A 44 -4.47 -1.53 13.70
CA ARG A 44 -4.63 -0.06 13.73
C ARG A 44 -4.33 0.51 15.12
N ARG A 45 -4.89 -0.10 16.18
CA ARG A 45 -4.64 0.32 17.57
C ARG A 45 -3.16 0.24 17.93
N LYS A 46 -2.49 -0.85 17.57
CA LYS A 46 -1.04 -1.02 17.80
C LYS A 46 -0.23 0.06 17.06
N PHE A 47 -0.50 0.30 15.77
CA PHE A 47 0.19 1.35 15.01
C PHE A 47 0.00 2.76 15.62
N LEU A 48 -1.21 3.09 16.07
CA LEU A 48 -1.49 4.39 16.72
C LEU A 48 -0.79 4.52 18.09
N GLN A 49 -0.57 3.42 18.79
CA GLN A 49 0.20 3.43 20.04
C GLN A 49 1.70 3.58 19.74
N GLU A 50 2.23 2.81 18.81
CA GLU A 50 3.65 2.84 18.42
C GLU A 50 4.08 4.21 17.90
N GLN A 51 3.26 4.89 17.11
CA GLN A 51 3.61 6.23 16.59
C GLN A 51 3.75 7.29 17.70
N LYS A 52 3.14 7.08 18.88
CA LYS A 52 3.27 8.00 20.04
C LYS A 52 4.60 7.81 20.77
N GLU A 53 5.14 6.60 20.73
CA GLU A 53 6.39 6.22 21.42
C GLU A 53 7.61 6.42 20.51
N LYS A 54 7.45 6.15 19.21
CA LYS A 54 8.54 6.14 18.25
C LYS A 54 9.05 7.54 17.93
N ARG A 55 10.36 7.74 18.08
CA ARG A 55 11.06 8.98 17.70
C ARG A 55 12.08 8.68 16.62
N LEU A 56 11.68 8.85 15.36
CA LEU A 56 12.60 8.71 14.23
C LEU A 56 13.17 10.06 13.84
N ASN A 57 14.41 10.07 13.33
CA ASN A 57 15.07 11.29 12.87
C ASN A 57 14.60 11.67 11.44
N TYR A 58 13.34 12.05 11.30
CA TYR A 58 12.75 12.45 10.03
C TYR A 58 13.39 13.69 9.41
N VAL A 59 14.00 14.55 10.24
CA VAL A 59 14.76 15.72 9.77
C VAL A 59 15.98 15.27 8.97
N ASN A 60 16.75 14.33 9.49
CA ASN A 60 17.90 13.78 8.75
C ASN A 60 17.42 12.99 7.52
N HIS A 61 16.37 12.19 7.68
CA HIS A 61 15.78 11.42 6.57
C HIS A 61 15.35 12.29 5.38
N ALA A 62 14.62 13.37 5.65
CA ALA A 62 14.16 14.29 4.62
C ALA A 62 15.33 14.99 3.92
N ARG A 63 16.38 15.35 4.67
CA ARG A 63 17.62 15.92 4.12
C ARG A 63 18.34 14.92 3.20
N ARG A 64 18.49 13.66 3.63
CA ARG A 64 19.10 12.59 2.81
C ARG A 64 18.37 12.41 1.48
N LEU A 65 17.03 12.42 1.50
CA LEU A 65 16.23 12.39 0.27
C LEU A 65 16.47 13.60 -0.64
N ALA A 66 16.59 14.79 -0.07
CA ALA A 66 16.78 16.04 -0.80
C ALA A 66 18.19 16.17 -1.41
N ASP A 67 19.22 15.77 -0.68
CA ASP A 67 20.62 15.88 -1.10
C ASP A 67 21.04 14.67 -1.95
N GLY A 68 20.33 13.55 -1.84
CA GLY A 68 20.70 12.28 -2.47
C GLY A 68 21.93 11.62 -1.83
N ASP A 69 22.30 12.07 -0.63
CA ASP A 69 23.43 11.56 0.12
C ASP A 69 23.00 10.49 1.14
N TRP A 70 23.68 9.34 1.08
CA TRP A 70 23.41 8.16 1.90
C TRP A 70 24.66 7.67 2.64
N THR A 71 25.81 8.35 2.54
CA THR A 71 27.10 7.81 2.98
C THR A 71 27.26 7.70 4.50
N GLY A 72 26.44 8.41 5.28
CA GLY A 72 26.45 8.37 6.75
C GLY A 72 25.43 7.42 7.39
N ALA A 73 24.62 6.72 6.59
CA ALA A 73 23.58 5.84 7.12
C ALA A 73 24.14 4.55 7.76
N ASP A 74 25.32 4.09 7.31
CA ASP A 74 25.93 2.86 7.82
C ASP A 74 26.70 3.08 9.14
N SER A 75 27.18 4.30 9.41
CA SER A 75 27.96 4.63 10.61
C SER A 75 27.12 4.92 11.86
N GLU A 76 25.85 5.34 11.72
CA GLU A 76 24.95 5.60 12.86
C GLU A 76 24.29 4.31 13.39
N GLU A 77 24.35 3.20 12.63
CA GLU A 77 23.68 1.93 12.99
C GLU A 77 24.61 0.90 13.68
N GLU A 78 25.94 1.10 13.72
CA GLU A 78 26.85 0.21 14.48
C GLU A 78 26.87 0.47 16.00
N GLU A 79 26.26 1.57 16.48
CA GLU A 79 26.26 1.93 17.92
C GLU A 79 24.98 1.52 18.70
N GLU A 80 24.00 0.87 18.07
CA GLU A 80 22.89 0.27 18.82
C GLU A 80 23.28 -1.12 19.39
N LYS A 81 23.69 -1.08 20.66
CA LYS A 81 24.02 -2.14 21.64
C LYS A 81 23.74 -3.61 21.26
N PRO A 82 24.65 -4.53 21.67
CA PRO A 82 24.52 -5.95 21.38
C PRO A 82 23.23 -6.53 21.97
N LYS A 83 22.57 -7.39 21.18
CA LYS A 83 21.48 -8.25 21.62
C LYS A 83 21.90 -8.97 22.89
N ASN A 84 21.29 -8.64 24.03
CA ASN A 84 21.37 -9.51 25.19
C ASN A 84 20.69 -10.83 24.82
N GLN A 85 21.53 -11.84 24.60
CA GLN A 85 21.14 -13.24 24.62
C GLN A 85 20.69 -13.56 26.05
N LEU A 86 19.40 -13.48 26.31
CA LEU A 86 18.78 -14.27 27.37
C LEU A 86 17.74 -15.15 26.70
N GLN A 87 18.17 -16.40 26.59
CA GLN A 87 17.39 -17.57 26.27
C GLN A 87 16.39 -17.79 27.40
N ASP A 88 15.10 -17.66 27.10
CA ASP A 88 14.05 -18.35 27.84
C ASP A 88 13.07 -18.92 26.81
N GLU A 89 13.09 -20.24 26.72
CA GLU A 89 12.14 -21.07 26.01
C GLU A 89 10.84 -21.12 26.82
N ALA A 90 9.77 -20.46 26.36
CA ALA A 90 8.38 -20.82 26.66
C ALA A 90 7.41 -19.97 25.81
N ASP A 91 6.60 -20.66 25.01
CA ASP A 91 5.29 -20.29 24.48
C ASP A 91 4.79 -18.85 24.71
N GLU A 92 4.73 -18.07 23.62
CA GLU A 92 3.61 -17.16 23.34
C GLU A 92 3.66 -16.76 21.86
N GLU A 93 2.52 -16.81 21.17
CA GLU A 93 2.31 -16.32 19.80
C GLU A 93 2.42 -14.77 19.74
N GLY A 94 3.52 -14.23 20.27
CA GLY A 94 3.87 -12.82 20.24
C GLY A 94 4.57 -12.49 18.94
N MET A 95 3.86 -11.80 18.06
CA MET A 95 4.36 -11.22 16.82
C MET A 95 5.66 -10.42 17.10
N GLU A 96 6.81 -10.93 16.69
CA GLU A 96 8.04 -10.12 16.62
C GLU A 96 7.82 -9.03 15.56
N VAL A 97 7.29 -7.88 16.00
CA VAL A 97 7.20 -6.69 15.15
C VAL A 97 8.63 -6.20 14.95
N GLU A 98 9.28 -6.65 13.88
CA GLU A 98 10.58 -6.11 13.47
C GLU A 98 10.48 -4.58 13.46
N GLN A 99 11.38 -3.92 14.19
CA GLN A 99 11.44 -2.48 14.27
C GLN A 99 11.57 -1.91 12.85
N ARG A 100 10.47 -1.37 12.30
CA ARG A 100 10.44 -0.84 10.94
C ARG A 100 11.42 0.34 10.82
N LYS A 101 12.57 0.09 10.21
CA LYS A 101 13.58 1.10 9.88
C LYS A 101 13.09 1.97 8.72
N LEU A 102 13.59 3.21 8.66
CA LEU A 102 13.31 4.08 7.51
C LEU A 102 13.96 3.50 6.25
N PRO A 103 13.28 3.56 5.08
CA PRO A 103 13.84 3.01 3.86
C PRO A 103 15.11 3.75 3.44
N ARG A 104 16.07 2.98 2.93
CA ARG A 104 17.30 3.51 2.33
C ARG A 104 17.02 3.86 0.87
N HIS A 105 17.56 5.00 0.41
CA HIS A 105 17.38 5.49 -0.97
C HIS A 105 15.93 5.92 -1.31
N TYR A 106 15.60 6.01 -2.59
CA TYR A 106 14.30 6.48 -3.06
C TYR A 106 13.20 5.42 -3.10
N ALA A 107 13.54 4.14 -2.84
CA ALA A 107 12.59 3.04 -2.83
C ALA A 107 11.78 3.01 -1.53
N ASN A 108 10.52 2.54 -1.61
CA ASN A 108 9.64 2.29 -0.47
C ASN A 108 9.39 3.51 0.44
N GLN A 109 9.56 4.74 -0.06
CA GLN A 109 9.37 5.97 0.70
C GLN A 109 7.90 6.36 0.90
N LEU A 110 6.99 5.74 0.17
CA LEU A 110 5.57 6.11 0.18
C LEU A 110 4.81 5.30 1.24
N MET A 111 3.85 5.95 1.91
CA MET A 111 2.87 5.29 2.76
C MET A 111 1.84 4.58 1.87
N LEU A 112 1.69 3.27 2.05
CA LEU A 112 0.84 2.42 1.22
C LEU A 112 -0.37 1.93 2.02
N SER A 113 -1.53 1.99 1.39
CA SER A 113 -2.77 1.49 1.97
C SER A 113 -2.91 -0.02 1.83
N GLU A 114 -3.60 -0.62 2.79
CA GLU A 114 -4.18 -1.94 2.66
C GLU A 114 -5.56 -1.86 1.99
N TRP A 115 -6.09 -2.99 1.53
CA TRP A 115 -7.53 -3.08 1.28
C TRP A 115 -8.31 -2.77 2.56
N LEU A 116 -9.38 -1.99 2.45
CA LEU A 116 -10.30 -1.76 3.57
C LEU A 116 -11.21 -2.99 3.74
N VAL A 117 -10.83 -3.90 4.66
CA VAL A 117 -11.56 -5.15 4.90
C VAL A 117 -12.46 -5.02 6.12
N ASP A 118 -11.87 -4.62 7.25
CA ASP A 118 -12.61 -4.41 8.50
C ASP A 118 -12.90 -2.92 8.63
N ILE A 119 -14.20 -2.60 8.75
CA ILE A 119 -14.65 -1.21 8.77
C ILE A 119 -14.52 -0.69 10.20
N PRO A 120 -13.78 0.42 10.42
CA PRO A 120 -13.73 1.07 11.72
C PRO A 120 -15.12 1.51 12.16
N ALA A 121 -15.48 1.31 13.43
CA ALA A 121 -16.75 1.80 13.97
C ALA A 121 -16.84 3.34 13.89
N GLU A 122 -15.70 4.00 14.08
CA GLU A 122 -15.51 5.45 14.06
C GLU A 122 -15.17 5.97 12.64
N LEU A 123 -15.53 5.24 11.58
CA LEU A 123 -15.22 5.65 10.20
C LEU A 123 -15.68 7.08 9.91
N SER A 124 -16.88 7.46 10.33
CA SER A 124 -17.46 8.77 10.03
C SER A 124 -16.80 9.94 10.77
N THR A 125 -16.24 9.69 11.96
CA THR A 125 -15.64 10.73 12.81
C THR A 125 -14.14 10.81 12.59
N ASP A 126 -13.43 9.68 12.61
CA ASP A 126 -11.98 9.64 12.78
C ASP A 126 -11.23 9.39 11.47
N TRP A 127 -11.97 9.26 10.36
CA TRP A 127 -11.39 9.02 9.04
C TRP A 127 -11.75 10.10 8.03
N LEU A 128 -10.84 10.27 7.06
CA LEU A 128 -10.95 11.18 5.93
C LEU A 128 -10.93 10.38 4.63
N LEU A 129 -11.80 10.74 3.70
CA LEU A 129 -11.89 10.17 2.36
C LEU A 129 -11.12 11.04 1.37
N VAL A 130 -10.31 10.44 0.52
CA VAL A 130 -9.71 11.09 -0.64
C VAL A 130 -10.04 10.31 -1.91
N VAL A 131 -10.62 11.00 -2.88
CA VAL A 131 -10.92 10.44 -4.22
C VAL A 131 -9.67 10.54 -5.09
N CYS A 132 -9.21 9.40 -5.58
CA CYS A 132 -7.92 9.29 -6.25
C CYS A 132 -8.10 9.17 -7.77
N PRO A 133 -7.33 9.94 -8.57
CA PRO A 133 -7.31 9.80 -10.02
C PRO A 133 -6.61 8.51 -10.46
N VAL A 134 -6.94 8.05 -11.67
CA VAL A 134 -6.16 7.05 -12.41
C VAL A 134 -4.80 7.64 -12.74
N GLY A 135 -3.74 6.99 -12.28
CA GLY A 135 -2.39 7.44 -12.54
C GLY A 135 -1.32 6.59 -11.86
N LYS A 136 -0.07 7.04 -12.01
CA LYS A 136 1.10 6.37 -11.43
C LYS A 136 1.49 7.04 -10.13
N ARG A 137 1.51 6.25 -9.04
CA ARG A 137 1.98 6.73 -7.75
C ARG A 137 3.46 7.08 -7.81
N SER A 138 3.82 8.28 -7.35
CA SER A 138 5.16 8.83 -7.45
C SER A 138 5.55 9.59 -6.19
N LEU A 139 6.76 9.29 -5.68
CA LEU A 139 7.48 10.18 -4.78
C LEU A 139 7.98 11.36 -5.61
N VAL A 140 7.77 12.59 -5.15
CA VAL A 140 8.29 13.80 -5.81
C VAL A 140 9.23 14.51 -4.86
N VAL A 141 10.46 14.76 -5.32
CA VAL A 141 11.49 15.48 -4.57
C VAL A 141 11.91 16.71 -5.38
N ALA A 142 11.57 17.89 -4.86
CA ALA A 142 12.02 19.18 -5.37
C ALA A 142 13.19 19.67 -4.51
N SER A 143 14.39 19.74 -5.09
CA SER A 143 15.61 20.10 -4.38
C SER A 143 16.66 20.63 -5.37
N THR A 144 17.59 21.47 -4.89
CA THR A 144 18.76 21.97 -5.64
C THR A 144 18.44 22.55 -7.03
N GLY A 145 17.25 23.13 -7.18
CA GLY A 145 16.83 23.81 -8.41
C GLY A 145 16.22 22.89 -9.47
N SER A 146 15.83 21.67 -9.10
CA SER A 146 15.13 20.71 -9.97
C SER A 146 14.15 19.85 -9.18
N THR A 147 13.15 19.31 -9.86
CA THR A 147 12.22 18.33 -9.32
C THR A 147 12.45 16.97 -9.97
N SER A 148 12.46 15.91 -9.17
CA SER A 148 12.59 14.52 -9.64
C SER A 148 11.41 13.69 -9.13
N SER A 149 10.91 12.79 -9.98
CA SER A 149 9.78 11.90 -9.68
C SER A 149 10.24 10.44 -9.67
N TYR A 150 9.95 9.70 -8.61
CA TYR A 150 10.39 8.32 -8.39
C TYR A 150 9.21 7.37 -8.23
N THR A 151 9.31 6.15 -8.77
CA THR A 151 8.34 5.08 -8.55
C THR A 151 8.39 4.56 -7.12
N LYS A 152 7.42 3.71 -6.73
CA LYS A 152 7.46 2.95 -5.46
C LYS A 152 8.77 2.16 -5.27
N SER A 153 9.31 1.62 -6.36
CA SER A 153 10.60 0.89 -6.37
C SER A 153 11.84 1.79 -6.36
N GLY A 154 11.67 3.12 -6.33
CA GLY A 154 12.77 4.09 -6.28
C GLY A 154 13.38 4.43 -7.64
N TYR A 155 12.82 3.96 -8.75
CA TYR A 155 13.29 4.31 -10.08
C TYR A 155 12.92 5.75 -10.42
N CYS A 156 13.91 6.56 -10.83
CA CYS A 156 13.69 7.94 -11.26
C CYS A 156 13.05 7.97 -12.65
N VAL A 157 11.77 8.32 -12.70
CA VAL A 157 10.97 8.37 -13.93
C VAL A 157 11.29 9.63 -14.74
N ASN A 158 11.42 10.77 -14.06
CA ASN A 158 11.57 12.06 -14.72
C ASN A 158 12.30 13.07 -13.83
N ARG A 159 12.97 14.03 -14.46
CA ARG A 159 13.60 15.18 -13.82
C ARG A 159 13.28 16.44 -14.62
N PHE A 160 12.67 17.42 -13.96
CA PHE A 160 12.10 18.61 -14.59
C PHE A 160 12.11 19.82 -13.65
N PRO A 161 12.07 21.07 -14.14
CA PRO A 161 11.87 22.23 -13.28
C PRO A 161 10.42 22.30 -12.79
N SER A 162 10.17 22.76 -11.57
CA SER A 162 8.80 23.07 -11.11
C SER A 162 8.77 24.33 -10.27
N LEU A 163 7.56 24.85 -10.02
CA LEU A 163 7.37 25.99 -9.10
C LEU A 163 7.36 25.58 -7.63
N LEU A 164 7.50 24.29 -7.32
CA LEU A 164 7.67 23.84 -5.93
C LEU A 164 8.92 24.49 -5.32
N PRO A 165 8.92 24.77 -4.00
CA PRO A 165 10.12 25.23 -3.31
C PRO A 165 11.28 24.25 -3.51
N GLY A 166 12.45 24.78 -3.89
CA GLY A 166 13.61 23.96 -4.27
C GLY A 166 13.58 23.37 -5.69
N GLY A 167 12.45 23.44 -6.40
CA GLY A 167 12.24 22.79 -7.70
C GLY A 167 12.74 23.56 -8.93
N ASN A 168 13.25 24.78 -8.75
CA ASN A 168 13.78 25.62 -9.83
C ASN A 168 14.89 26.54 -9.32
N ARG A 169 15.89 26.81 -10.17
CA ARG A 169 17.04 27.70 -9.90
C ARG A 169 16.66 29.10 -9.43
N HIS A 170 15.50 29.61 -9.85
CA HIS A 170 15.02 30.92 -9.40
C HIS A 170 14.50 30.91 -7.96
N ASN A 171 13.99 29.77 -7.49
CA ASN A 171 13.41 29.59 -6.15
C ASN A 171 14.36 28.80 -5.23
N SER A 172 15.63 28.64 -5.62
CA SER A 172 16.64 27.89 -4.86
C SER A 172 17.72 28.80 -4.24
N ALA A 173 17.47 30.11 -4.14
CA ALA A 173 18.47 31.11 -3.77
C ALA A 173 19.09 30.89 -2.37
N MET A 174 18.41 30.16 -1.48
CA MET A 174 18.92 29.81 -0.15
C MET A 174 19.56 28.42 -0.04
N GLY A 175 19.58 27.63 -1.13
CA GLY A 175 20.28 26.34 -1.21
C GLY A 175 19.81 25.23 -0.26
N LYS A 176 18.87 25.50 0.64
CA LYS A 176 18.38 24.59 1.68
C LYS A 176 16.89 24.27 1.57
N ASP A 177 16.19 24.90 0.64
CA ASP A 177 14.78 24.68 0.44
C ASP A 177 14.59 23.41 -0.39
N TYR A 178 13.90 22.44 0.20
CA TYR A 178 13.46 21.24 -0.50
C TYR A 178 12.03 20.89 -0.10
N THR A 179 11.34 20.23 -1.00
CA THR A 179 9.96 19.80 -0.83
C THR A 179 9.84 18.35 -1.25
N ILE A 180 9.17 17.54 -0.43
CA ILE A 180 8.95 16.11 -0.64
C ILE A 180 7.46 15.87 -0.58
N LEU A 181 6.90 15.39 -1.68
CA LEU A 181 5.47 15.15 -1.85
C LEU A 181 5.20 13.71 -2.23
N ASP A 182 4.00 13.28 -1.89
CA ASP A 182 3.42 12.03 -2.35
C ASP A 182 2.35 12.34 -3.38
N CYS A 183 2.52 11.87 -4.62
CA CYS A 183 1.71 12.29 -5.76
C CYS A 183 1.18 11.10 -6.56
N ILE A 184 0.09 11.34 -7.29
CA ILE A 184 -0.41 10.47 -8.36
C ILE A 184 -0.26 11.25 -9.67
N TYR A 185 0.60 10.75 -10.55
CA TYR A 185 0.80 11.35 -11.86
C TYR A 185 -0.21 10.82 -12.87
N SER A 186 -1.06 11.71 -13.39
CA SER A 186 -1.93 11.44 -14.53
C SER A 186 -1.22 11.86 -15.82
N GLU A 187 -0.97 10.87 -16.69
CA GLU A 187 -0.36 11.11 -18.01
C GLU A 187 -1.31 11.88 -18.94
N VAL A 188 -2.62 11.60 -18.85
CA VAL A 188 -3.66 12.25 -19.65
C VAL A 188 -3.75 13.72 -19.32
N ASP A 189 -3.79 14.05 -18.02
CA ASP A 189 -3.95 15.43 -17.55
C ASP A 189 -2.62 16.19 -17.47
N ARG A 190 -1.49 15.48 -17.66
CA ARG A 190 -0.12 15.96 -17.41
C ARG A 190 0.01 16.66 -16.06
N THR A 191 -0.61 16.06 -15.06
CA THR A 191 -0.80 16.66 -13.73
C THR A 191 -0.31 15.70 -12.66
N TYR A 192 0.50 16.22 -11.73
CA TYR A 192 0.80 15.56 -10.47
C TYR A 192 -0.28 15.96 -9.46
N TYR A 193 -1.19 15.04 -9.19
CA TYR A 193 -2.16 15.20 -8.13
C TYR A 193 -1.47 14.91 -6.80
N ILE A 194 -1.30 15.94 -5.95
CA ILE A 194 -0.64 15.81 -4.66
C ILE A 194 -1.62 15.11 -3.73
N LEU A 195 -1.28 13.90 -3.30
CA LEU A 195 -2.05 13.21 -2.28
C LEU A 195 -1.58 13.59 -0.87
N ASP A 196 -0.28 13.80 -0.68
CA ASP A 196 0.27 14.07 0.64
C ASP A 196 1.55 14.90 0.62
N VAL A 197 1.92 15.43 1.78
CA VAL A 197 3.15 16.20 2.01
C VAL A 197 3.95 15.58 3.14
N MET A 198 5.23 15.33 2.88
CA MET A 198 6.17 14.84 3.89
C MET A 198 7.18 15.91 4.30
N CYS A 199 7.49 16.84 3.39
CA CYS A 199 8.33 17.98 3.68
C CYS A 199 7.99 19.15 2.75
N TRP A 200 8.00 20.37 3.29
CA TRP A 200 7.83 21.60 2.48
C TRP A 200 8.77 22.68 2.96
N ARG A 201 9.55 23.28 2.05
CA ARG A 201 10.60 24.29 2.37
C ARG A 201 11.54 23.83 3.50
N GLY A 202 11.94 22.56 3.49
CA GLY A 202 12.84 21.98 4.49
C GLY A 202 12.21 21.70 5.86
N HIS A 203 10.89 21.89 6.02
CA HIS A 203 10.16 21.52 7.23
C HIS A 203 9.53 20.13 7.05
N PRO A 204 10.10 19.06 7.62
CA PRO A 204 9.50 17.73 7.60
C PRO A 204 8.25 17.70 8.50
N VAL A 205 7.21 17.04 8.02
CA VAL A 205 5.91 16.89 8.72
C VAL A 205 5.49 15.42 8.85
N TYR A 206 6.45 14.49 8.77
CA TYR A 206 6.20 13.05 8.93
C TYR A 206 5.48 12.72 10.25
N ASP A 207 5.89 13.36 11.35
CA ASP A 207 5.33 13.19 12.69
C ASP A 207 4.02 13.96 12.92
N CYS A 208 3.44 14.54 11.88
CA CYS A 208 2.16 15.23 11.99
C CYS A 208 1.01 14.31 11.57
N SER A 209 -0.14 14.50 12.22
CA SER A 209 -1.38 13.81 11.86
C SER A 209 -1.78 14.09 10.41
N THR A 210 -2.48 13.13 9.78
CA THR A 210 -3.02 13.31 8.43
C THR A 210 -3.86 14.56 8.30
N GLU A 211 -4.73 14.83 9.28
CA GLU A 211 -5.61 16.00 9.25
C GLU A 211 -4.80 17.30 9.17
N PHE A 212 -3.73 17.41 9.97
CA PHE A 212 -2.83 18.55 9.89
C PHE A 212 -2.11 18.61 8.54
N ARG A 213 -1.55 17.48 8.07
CA ARG A 213 -0.81 17.43 6.79
C ARG A 213 -1.69 17.86 5.62
N PHE A 214 -2.93 17.39 5.55
CA PHE A 214 -3.89 17.75 4.51
C PHE A 214 -4.29 19.22 4.58
N TYR A 215 -4.64 19.72 5.77
CA TYR A 215 -4.94 21.14 5.96
C TYR A 215 -3.76 22.03 5.55
N TRP A 216 -2.56 21.68 6.01
CA TRP A 216 -1.36 22.46 5.76
C TRP A 216 -0.98 22.43 4.27
N LEU A 217 -1.03 21.25 3.63
CA LEU A 217 -0.80 21.10 2.19
C LEU A 217 -1.68 22.06 1.39
N GLN A 218 -2.98 22.10 1.68
CA GLN A 218 -3.91 22.96 0.95
C GLN A 218 -3.51 24.43 1.08
N SER A 219 -3.20 24.88 2.30
CA SER A 219 -2.75 26.26 2.54
C SER A 219 -1.46 26.60 1.79
N LYS A 220 -0.52 25.64 1.71
CA LYS A 220 0.79 25.84 1.09
C LYS A 220 0.76 25.78 -0.43
N VAL A 221 -0.12 25.00 -1.01
CA VAL A 221 -0.35 24.97 -2.46
C VAL A 221 -0.99 26.27 -2.92
N GLU A 222 -1.94 26.82 -2.17
CA GLU A 222 -2.60 28.10 -2.46
C GLU A 222 -1.64 29.30 -2.38
N GLU A 223 -0.59 29.23 -1.55
CA GLU A 223 0.47 30.25 -1.46
C GLU A 223 1.39 30.31 -2.70
N VAL A 224 1.38 29.29 -3.59
CA VAL A 224 2.30 29.21 -4.73
C VAL A 224 1.57 29.55 -6.03
N ASP A 225 1.82 30.76 -6.52
CA ASP A 225 1.25 31.26 -7.77
C ASP A 225 1.63 30.40 -8.98
N GLY A 226 0.64 30.04 -9.80
CA GLY A 226 0.84 29.33 -11.07
C GLY A 226 1.27 27.87 -10.94
N LEU A 227 1.23 27.27 -9.74
CA LEU A 227 1.61 25.88 -9.53
C LEU A 227 0.73 24.89 -10.32
N SER A 228 -0.55 25.24 -10.50
CA SER A 228 -1.54 24.49 -11.28
C SER A 228 -1.53 24.85 -12.77
N GLU A 229 -0.61 25.70 -13.23
CA GLU A 229 -0.50 26.15 -14.62
C GLU A 229 0.73 25.58 -15.32
N ILE A 230 0.62 25.36 -16.62
CA ILE A 230 1.75 24.89 -17.43
C ILE A 230 2.53 26.11 -17.94
N CYS A 231 3.81 26.18 -17.59
CA CYS A 231 4.73 27.18 -18.15
C CYS A 231 6.12 26.57 -18.37
N LYS A 232 7.05 27.35 -18.98
CA LYS A 232 8.43 26.87 -19.24
C LYS A 232 9.17 26.42 -17.97
N ARG A 233 8.83 27.01 -16.82
CA ARG A 233 9.41 26.73 -15.50
C ARG A 233 8.61 25.71 -14.69
N ASN A 234 7.45 25.28 -15.20
CA ASN A 234 6.51 24.34 -14.60
C ASN A 234 5.82 23.54 -15.71
N PRO A 235 6.50 22.55 -16.32
CA PRO A 235 5.95 21.80 -17.44
C PRO A 235 4.81 20.85 -17.03
N PHE A 236 4.67 20.57 -15.73
CA PHE A 236 3.60 19.76 -15.16
C PHE A 236 2.82 20.55 -14.12
N ARG A 237 1.50 20.39 -14.13
CA ARG A 237 0.62 21.00 -13.13
C ARG A 237 0.74 20.22 -11.82
N PHE A 238 0.70 20.91 -10.71
CA PHE A 238 0.53 20.30 -9.40
C PHE A 238 -0.81 20.76 -8.81
N VAL A 239 -1.65 19.81 -8.44
CA VAL A 239 -3.01 20.05 -7.93
C VAL A 239 -3.21 19.21 -6.68
N SER A 240 -3.53 19.82 -5.55
CA SER A 240 -3.84 19.08 -4.32
C SER A 240 -5.16 18.32 -4.45
N LEU A 241 -5.19 17.10 -3.94
CA LEU A 241 -6.42 16.35 -3.75
C LEU A 241 -7.10 16.78 -2.45
N ASN A 242 -8.41 17.00 -2.52
CA ASN A 242 -9.19 17.37 -1.35
C ASN A 242 -9.56 16.13 -0.52
N SER A 243 -9.60 16.30 0.79
CA SER A 243 -10.15 15.32 1.71
C SER A 243 -11.58 15.69 2.10
N ILE A 244 -12.40 14.68 2.38
CA ILE A 244 -13.82 14.79 2.70
C ILE A 244 -14.09 13.97 3.97
N SER A 245 -15.09 14.33 4.77
CA SER A 245 -15.54 13.48 5.86
C SER A 245 -16.11 12.15 5.34
N CYS A 246 -15.97 11.10 6.15
CA CYS A 246 -16.46 9.77 5.81
C CYS A 246 -17.90 9.50 6.32
N THR A 247 -18.75 10.53 6.40
CA THR A 247 -20.19 10.30 6.66
C THR A 247 -20.84 9.66 5.44
N THR A 248 -21.90 8.88 5.64
CA THR A 248 -22.64 8.25 4.52
C THR A 248 -23.03 9.25 3.44
N GLU A 249 -23.55 10.40 3.84
CA GLU A 249 -23.95 11.49 2.94
C GLU A 249 -22.76 12.08 2.17
N SER A 250 -21.62 12.25 2.83
CA SER A 250 -20.41 12.77 2.19
C SER A 250 -19.83 11.78 1.18
N ILE A 251 -19.82 10.48 1.52
CA ILE A 251 -19.37 9.43 0.60
C ILE A 251 -20.29 9.36 -0.62
N GLN A 252 -21.61 9.40 -0.42
CA GLN A 252 -22.58 9.43 -1.53
C GLN A 252 -22.39 10.65 -2.43
N LYS A 253 -22.20 11.85 -1.85
CA LYS A 253 -21.93 13.07 -2.60
C LYS A 253 -20.62 12.97 -3.38
N ALA A 254 -19.57 12.41 -2.79
CA ALA A 254 -18.30 12.19 -3.48
C ALA A 254 -18.48 11.22 -4.66
N LEU A 255 -19.22 10.13 -4.50
CA LEU A 255 -19.50 9.17 -5.59
C LEU A 255 -20.38 9.75 -6.71
N ALA A 256 -21.23 10.74 -6.39
CA ALA A 256 -22.06 11.43 -7.36
C ALA A 256 -21.37 12.63 -8.02
N HIS A 257 -20.19 13.02 -7.55
CA HIS A 257 -19.50 14.22 -8.03
C HIS A 257 -18.80 13.97 -9.36
N ASP A 258 -18.86 14.97 -10.24
CA ASP A 258 -18.14 14.97 -11.51
C ASP A 258 -16.72 15.51 -11.29
N TYR A 259 -15.74 14.61 -11.37
CA TYR A 259 -14.33 14.97 -11.25
C TYR A 259 -13.75 15.37 -12.61
N SER A 260 -12.76 16.28 -12.59
CA SER A 260 -12.00 16.67 -13.79
C SER A 260 -11.04 15.59 -14.27
N PHE A 261 -10.95 14.47 -13.55
CA PHE A 261 -10.10 13.33 -13.84
C PHE A 261 -10.89 12.03 -13.71
N ASN A 262 -10.38 10.97 -14.33
CA ASN A 262 -10.94 9.63 -14.16
C ASN A 262 -10.62 9.10 -12.77
N VAL A 263 -11.63 8.70 -12.01
CA VAL A 263 -11.46 8.17 -10.64
C VAL A 263 -10.99 6.71 -10.70
N ASP A 264 -9.92 6.40 -9.98
CA ASP A 264 -9.39 5.05 -9.80
C ASP A 264 -9.97 4.35 -8.58
N GLY A 265 -10.13 5.11 -7.49
CA GLY A 265 -10.65 4.59 -6.23
C GLY A 265 -10.56 5.60 -5.10
N LEU A 266 -10.80 5.08 -3.90
CA LEU A 266 -11.05 5.83 -2.70
C LEU A 266 -10.04 5.41 -1.62
N LEU A 267 -9.32 6.39 -1.09
CA LEU A 267 -8.47 6.18 0.08
C LEU A 267 -9.15 6.72 1.33
N PHE A 268 -9.12 5.93 2.39
CA PHE A 268 -9.64 6.25 3.70
C PHE A 268 -8.46 6.37 4.65
N TYR A 269 -8.18 7.57 5.13
CA TYR A 269 -7.08 7.85 6.06
C TYR A 269 -7.60 8.03 7.47
N HIS A 270 -6.97 7.39 8.45
CA HIS A 270 -7.16 7.77 9.84
C HIS A 270 -6.63 9.20 10.07
N ARG A 271 -7.41 10.06 10.76
CA ARG A 271 -7.05 11.47 10.98
C ARG A 271 -5.71 11.62 11.70
N GLU A 272 -5.48 10.78 12.71
CA GLU A 272 -4.30 10.87 13.57
C GLU A 272 -3.05 10.15 13.04
N THR A 273 -3.08 9.47 11.87
CA THR A 273 -1.89 8.73 11.43
C THR A 273 -0.75 9.66 11.04
N HIS A 274 0.45 9.36 11.55
CA HIS A 274 1.69 9.94 11.04
C HIS A 274 1.99 9.40 9.64
N TYR A 275 2.79 10.12 8.85
CA TYR A 275 3.25 9.62 7.56
C TYR A 275 4.35 8.59 7.78
N THR A 276 4.05 7.32 7.55
CA THR A 276 5.00 6.21 7.73
C THR A 276 5.21 5.46 6.41
N PRO A 277 6.43 5.42 5.87
CA PRO A 277 6.71 4.67 4.65
C PRO A 277 6.38 3.17 4.79
N GLY A 278 5.84 2.57 3.73
CA GLY A 278 5.42 1.16 3.70
C GLY A 278 3.92 0.94 3.93
N SER A 279 3.50 -0.33 3.96
CA SER A 279 2.09 -0.71 4.13
C SER A 279 1.59 -0.44 5.56
N THR A 280 0.38 0.13 5.67
CA THR A 280 -0.27 0.43 6.95
C THR A 280 -1.79 0.16 6.93
N PRO A 281 -2.37 -0.39 8.00
CA PRO A 281 -3.81 -0.57 8.11
C PRO A 281 -4.55 0.74 8.47
N LEU A 282 -3.82 1.83 8.77
CA LEU A 282 -4.37 3.17 9.04
C LEU A 282 -4.74 3.94 7.76
N VAL A 283 -4.48 3.36 6.59
CA VAL A 283 -4.99 3.83 5.31
C VAL A 283 -5.64 2.67 4.59
N GLY A 284 -6.94 2.78 4.31
CA GLY A 284 -7.73 1.78 3.59
C GLY A 284 -7.96 2.20 2.14
N TRP A 285 -7.97 1.24 1.23
CA TRP A 285 -8.27 1.43 -0.19
C TRP A 285 -9.52 0.67 -0.59
N LEU A 286 -10.39 1.30 -1.39
CA LEU A 286 -11.52 0.67 -2.07
C LEU A 286 -11.65 1.15 -3.52
N ARG A 287 -12.15 0.27 -4.39
CA ARG A 287 -12.69 0.69 -5.70
C ARG A 287 -14.09 1.27 -5.50
N PRO A 288 -14.56 2.21 -6.33
CA PRO A 288 -15.83 2.88 -6.08
C PRO A 288 -17.03 1.90 -6.12
N TYR A 289 -17.02 0.90 -7.02
CA TYR A 289 -18.04 -0.15 -7.07
C TYR A 289 -18.07 -1.09 -5.85
N MET A 290 -17.01 -1.11 -5.03
CA MET A 290 -16.95 -1.94 -3.82
C MET A 290 -17.62 -1.27 -2.61
N VAL A 291 -17.87 0.04 -2.68
CA VAL A 291 -18.36 0.83 -1.53
C VAL A 291 -19.70 0.29 -1.03
N GLN A 292 -20.63 -0.03 -1.93
CA GLN A 292 -21.94 -0.57 -1.56
C GLN A 292 -21.82 -1.89 -0.79
N ASP A 293 -21.03 -2.83 -1.31
CA ASP A 293 -20.91 -4.18 -0.76
C ASP A 293 -20.10 -4.21 0.54
N ILE A 294 -19.09 -3.34 0.65
CA ILE A 294 -18.20 -3.33 1.80
C ILE A 294 -18.79 -2.47 2.91
N LEU A 295 -19.08 -1.20 2.65
CA LEU A 295 -19.61 -0.27 3.66
C LEU A 295 -21.10 -0.48 3.97
N GLY A 296 -21.83 -1.22 3.14
CA GLY A 296 -23.25 -1.48 3.35
C GLY A 296 -24.13 -0.24 3.18
N ILE A 297 -23.66 0.76 2.41
CA ILE A 297 -24.38 2.01 2.16
C ILE A 297 -25.00 2.00 0.77
N GLU A 298 -26.13 2.69 0.62
CA GLU A 298 -26.68 2.97 -0.70
C GLU A 298 -25.76 3.93 -1.46
N VAL A 299 -25.55 3.66 -2.75
CA VAL A 299 -24.68 4.48 -3.60
C VAL A 299 -25.45 4.99 -4.82
N PRO A 300 -25.11 6.19 -5.34
CA PRO A 300 -25.73 6.71 -6.56
C PRO A 300 -25.50 5.75 -7.73
N GLN A 301 -26.50 5.58 -8.60
CA GLN A 301 -26.36 4.78 -9.81
C GLN A 301 -25.64 5.60 -10.88
N CYS A 302 -24.32 5.43 -10.98
CA CYS A 302 -23.47 6.16 -11.92
C CYS A 302 -22.36 5.24 -12.45
N PRO A 303 -21.62 5.64 -13.51
CA PRO A 303 -20.54 4.83 -14.06
C PRO A 303 -19.45 4.43 -13.04
N LEU A 304 -19.23 5.25 -11.99
CA LEU A 304 -18.26 4.94 -10.94
C LEU A 304 -18.68 3.75 -10.08
N THR A 305 -19.97 3.63 -9.77
CA THR A 305 -20.51 2.60 -8.88
C THR A 305 -20.96 1.36 -9.63
N ALA A 306 -20.99 1.41 -10.97
CA ALA A 306 -21.28 0.27 -11.82
C ALA A 306 -20.23 -0.84 -11.59
N LYS A 307 -20.71 -2.04 -11.24
CA LYS A 307 -19.85 -3.21 -11.11
C LYS A 307 -19.38 -3.65 -12.49
N PRO A 308 -18.07 -3.86 -12.70
CA PRO A 308 -17.60 -4.37 -13.98
C PRO A 308 -18.00 -5.84 -14.16
N ASP A 309 -18.19 -6.28 -15.41
CA ASP A 309 -18.69 -7.63 -15.75
C ASP A 309 -17.86 -8.74 -15.08
N TYR A 310 -16.54 -8.57 -15.04
CA TYR A 310 -15.63 -9.53 -14.41
C TYR A 310 -15.90 -9.71 -12.91
N ALA A 311 -16.36 -8.68 -12.20
CA ALA A 311 -16.62 -8.76 -10.76
C ALA A 311 -17.85 -9.64 -10.47
N GLY A 312 -18.86 -9.59 -11.34
CA GLY A 312 -20.02 -10.48 -11.27
C GLY A 312 -19.63 -11.95 -11.48
N HIS A 313 -18.84 -12.22 -12.53
CA HIS A 313 -18.34 -13.57 -12.82
C HIS A 313 -17.42 -14.10 -11.71
N GLN A 314 -16.52 -13.27 -11.19
CA GLN A 314 -15.62 -13.65 -10.10
C GLN A 314 -16.40 -14.03 -8.83
N MET A 315 -17.46 -13.30 -8.49
CA MET A 315 -18.32 -13.63 -7.35
C MET A 315 -19.05 -14.96 -7.55
N GLN A 316 -19.59 -15.22 -8.75
CA GLN A 316 -20.23 -16.50 -9.07
C GLN A 316 -19.26 -17.68 -8.94
N GLN A 317 -18.05 -17.55 -9.48
CA GLN A 317 -17.02 -18.58 -9.35
C GLN A 317 -16.63 -18.82 -7.88
N ILE A 318 -16.46 -17.76 -7.09
CA ILE A 318 -16.18 -17.89 -5.65
C ILE A 318 -17.31 -18.64 -4.94
N LEU A 319 -18.57 -18.33 -5.26
CA LEU A 319 -19.72 -19.02 -4.67
C LEU A 319 -19.75 -20.50 -5.08
N GLU A 320 -19.43 -20.84 -6.32
CA GLU A 320 -19.36 -22.22 -6.80
C GLU A 320 -18.24 -23.01 -6.12
N HIS A 321 -17.05 -22.42 -5.97
CA HIS A 321 -15.93 -23.05 -5.27
C HIS A 321 -16.11 -23.13 -3.75
N LYS A 322 -16.85 -22.19 -3.14
CA LYS A 322 -17.20 -22.21 -1.71
C LYS A 322 -18.41 -23.08 -1.39
N LYS A 323 -19.16 -23.60 -2.38
CA LYS A 323 -20.17 -24.63 -2.10
C LYS A 323 -19.43 -25.80 -1.43
N PRO A 324 -19.77 -26.16 -0.19
CA PRO A 324 -19.19 -27.33 0.42
C PRO A 324 -19.52 -28.50 -0.49
N SER A 325 -18.50 -29.24 -0.93
CA SER A 325 -18.73 -30.53 -1.56
C SER A 325 -19.70 -31.30 -0.67
N SER A 326 -20.85 -31.69 -1.21
CA SER A 326 -21.88 -32.47 -0.51
C SER A 326 -21.39 -33.86 -0.10
N GLN A 327 -20.16 -34.21 -0.46
CA GLN A 327 -19.44 -35.33 0.13
C GLN A 327 -18.80 -34.88 1.44
N VAL A 328 -19.60 -34.92 2.51
CA VAL A 328 -19.07 -35.10 3.86
C VAL A 328 -18.25 -36.39 3.82
N ARG A 329 -16.91 -36.28 3.75
CA ARG A 329 -16.06 -37.43 4.05
C ARG A 329 -16.38 -37.84 5.49
N PRO A 330 -16.76 -39.10 5.76
CA PRO A 330 -16.97 -39.54 7.13
C PRO A 330 -15.69 -39.25 7.92
N ALA A 331 -15.83 -38.60 9.07
CA ALA A 331 -14.72 -38.43 10.00
C ALA A 331 -14.33 -39.81 10.51
N ASP A 332 -13.22 -40.36 10.03
CA ASP A 332 -12.65 -41.58 10.58
C ASP A 332 -12.35 -41.37 12.06
N HIS A 333 -12.94 -42.24 12.88
CA HIS A 333 -13.01 -42.11 14.34
C HIS A 333 -11.70 -42.39 15.10
N ASN A 334 -10.56 -42.45 14.41
CA ASN A 334 -9.27 -42.69 15.04
C ASN A 334 -8.28 -41.59 14.64
N GLY A 335 -8.05 -40.66 15.57
CA GLY A 335 -7.10 -39.56 15.44
C GLY A 335 -5.64 -40.01 15.31
N ARG A 336 -5.27 -40.50 14.13
CA ARG A 336 -3.89 -40.61 13.67
C ARG A 336 -3.74 -39.85 12.35
N TYR A 337 -2.95 -38.79 12.38
CA TYR A 337 -2.41 -38.19 11.16
C TYR A 337 -1.31 -39.12 10.64
N GLU A 338 -1.56 -39.88 9.58
CA GLU A 338 -0.50 -40.55 8.82
C GLU A 338 0.10 -39.53 7.84
N LEU A 339 1.30 -39.05 8.18
CA LEU A 339 2.27 -38.61 7.19
C LEU A 339 2.82 -39.86 6.47
N GLU A 340 3.20 -39.69 5.20
CA GLU A 340 3.73 -40.68 4.22
C GLU A 340 2.64 -41.29 3.32
N HIS A 341 2.68 -41.21 1.98
CA HIS A 341 3.80 -41.41 1.07
C HIS A 341 3.77 -40.47 -0.14
N LEU A 342 4.86 -39.74 -0.38
CA LEU A 342 5.22 -39.25 -1.71
C LEU A 342 5.92 -40.39 -2.46
N SER A 343 5.16 -41.28 -3.10
CA SER A 343 5.74 -42.26 -4.02
C SER A 343 6.00 -41.60 -5.37
N THR A 344 7.28 -41.52 -5.73
CA THR A 344 7.79 -41.20 -7.06
C THR A 344 7.22 -42.21 -8.07
N PRO A 345 6.81 -41.82 -9.29
CA PRO A 345 6.28 -42.78 -10.24
C PRO A 345 7.43 -43.57 -10.89
N GLU A 346 7.42 -44.90 -10.73
CA GLU A 346 8.28 -45.82 -11.47
C GLU A 346 7.82 -45.94 -12.93
N ALA A 347 8.78 -45.91 -13.84
CA ALA A 347 8.56 -46.02 -15.27
C ALA A 347 8.21 -47.46 -15.66
N GLN A 348 7.07 -47.64 -16.33
CA GLN A 348 6.71 -48.90 -16.98
C GLN A 348 7.43 -49.00 -18.33
N THR A 349 8.30 -50.00 -18.47
CA THR A 349 8.75 -50.52 -19.77
C THR A 349 8.21 -51.93 -19.96
N GLU A 350 7.38 -52.11 -20.98
CA GLU A 350 6.82 -53.39 -21.39
C GLU A 350 7.83 -54.26 -22.16
N SER A 351 7.89 -55.52 -21.73
CA SER A 351 8.17 -56.80 -22.40
C SER A 351 8.99 -56.89 -23.71
N SER A 352 9.94 -57.83 -23.71
CA SER A 352 10.06 -58.83 -24.79
C SER A 352 10.70 -60.14 -24.32
N ASN A 353 10.04 -61.25 -24.65
CA ASN A 353 10.44 -62.65 -24.49
C ASN A 353 11.87 -62.98 -24.98
N GLN A 354 12.54 -63.95 -24.35
CA GLN A 354 12.90 -65.24 -24.99
C GLN A 354 13.47 -66.27 -23.99
N LYS A 355 13.13 -67.54 -24.27
CA LYS A 355 13.56 -68.80 -23.65
C LYS A 355 15.01 -69.16 -24.02
N GLU A 356 15.67 -69.94 -23.14
CA GLU A 356 16.55 -71.12 -23.36
C GLU A 356 17.47 -71.26 -22.13
N SER A 357 17.31 -72.24 -21.24
CA SER A 357 17.78 -73.65 -21.24
C SER A 357 19.32 -73.84 -21.20
N MET A 358 19.74 -74.77 -20.32
CA MET A 358 21.03 -75.47 -20.18
C MET A 358 22.15 -74.72 -19.43
N GLU A 359 22.46 -75.16 -18.20
CA GLU A 359 23.47 -76.20 -17.84
C GLU A 359 24.91 -75.66 -17.87
N SER A 360 25.45 -75.39 -16.67
CA SER A 360 26.72 -75.89 -16.10
C SER A 360 27.23 -74.96 -15.01
#